data_AF-A0A431I9D7-F1
#
_entry.id   AF-A0A431I9D7-F1
#
_cell.length_a   1.000
_cell.length_b   1.000
_cell.length_c   1.000
_cell.angle_alpha   90.00
_cell.angle_beta   90.00
_cell.angle_gamma   90.00
#
_symmetry.space_group_name_H-M   'P 1'
#
loop_
_entity.id
_entity.type
_entity.pdbx_description
1 polymer ?
#
loop_
_entity_poly.entity_id
_entity_poly.type
_entity_poly.pdbx_seq_one_letter_code
_entity_poly.pdbx_strand_id
1 'polypeptide(L)'
;MAQVMLSLASNPYNPFTQYNEWKRFDSSEGYDTAGFLARLVQSSEVLSEPDQELAVEQAVDSVLLNQPLRGMYKKIYEDGTEVL
;
A
#
# COMPACT_ATOMS: atom_id res chain seq x y z
N MET A 1 4.29 -0.83 -15.00
CA MET A 1 3.77 0.48 -14.51
C MET A 1 4.71 0.91 -13.39
N ALA A 2 4.43 1.94 -12.60
CA ALA A 2 5.24 2.17 -11.38
C ALA A 2 4.66 1.29 -10.27
N GLN A 3 5.48 0.53 -9.55
CA GLN A 3 5.00 -0.24 -8.40
C GLN A 3 4.68 0.68 -7.24
N VAL A 4 3.60 0.37 -6.53
CA VAL A 4 3.09 1.18 -5.43
C VAL A 4 2.80 0.32 -4.21
N MET A 5 2.99 0.90 -3.03
CA MET A 5 2.68 0.28 -1.74
C MET A 5 1.84 1.23 -0.88
N LEU A 6 1.02 0.65 -0.01
CA LEU A 6 0.24 1.35 0.99
C LEU A 6 1.03 1.40 2.30
N SER A 7 1.07 2.56 2.95
CA SER A 7 1.67 2.72 4.28
C SER A 7 0.80 3.64 5.13
N LEU A 8 0.94 3.57 6.46
CA LEU A 8 0.35 4.58 7.33
C LEU A 8 1.08 5.91 7.13
N ALA A 9 0.34 7.02 7.20
CA ALA A 9 0.91 8.36 7.09
C ALA A 9 1.93 8.65 8.21
N SER A 10 1.78 8.00 9.38
CA SER A 10 2.69 8.09 10.53
C SER A 10 3.89 7.14 10.46
N ASN A 11 3.90 6.16 9.55
CA ASN A 11 4.99 5.20 9.44
C ASN A 11 6.21 5.86 8.76
N PRO A 12 7.35 5.99 9.46
CA PRO A 12 8.51 6.71 8.95
C PRO A 12 9.37 5.86 7.99
N TYR A 13 9.06 4.57 7.85
CA TYR A 13 9.86 3.64 7.07
C TYR A 13 9.30 3.47 5.66
N ASN A 14 10.20 3.44 4.68
CA ASN A 14 9.82 3.15 3.30
C ASN A 14 9.61 1.63 3.12
N PRO A 15 8.45 1.17 2.64
CA PRO A 15 8.12 -0.25 2.54
C PRO A 15 8.91 -1.00 1.45
N PHE A 16 9.48 -0.30 0.46
CA PHE A 16 10.33 -0.90 -0.56
C PHE A 16 11.76 -1.13 -0.06
N THR A 17 12.33 -0.18 0.67
CA THR A 17 13.75 -0.24 1.10
C THR A 17 13.94 -0.68 2.56
N GLN A 18 12.93 -0.48 3.41
CA GLN A 18 12.94 -0.75 4.86
C GLN A 18 11.72 -1.61 5.26
N TYR A 19 11.44 -2.65 4.47
CA TYR A 19 10.25 -3.49 4.62
C TYR A 19 10.08 -4.05 6.04
N ASN A 20 11.16 -4.48 6.69
CA ASN A 20 11.10 -5.10 8.01
C ASN A 20 10.69 -4.10 9.09
N GLU A 21 11.30 -2.91 9.10
CA GLU A 21 10.98 -1.82 10.01
C GLU A 21 9.56 -1.30 9.77
N TRP A 22 9.21 -1.11 8.50
CA TRP A 22 7.87 -0.72 8.06
C TRP A 22 6.81 -1.69 8.59
N LYS A 23 6.99 -2.99 8.32
CA LYS A 23 6.05 -4.05 8.74
C LYS A 23 5.96 -4.16 10.24
N ARG A 24 7.09 -4.02 10.95
CA ARG A 24 7.13 -4.07 12.41
C ARG A 24 6.36 -2.91 13.04
N PHE A 25 6.56 -1.68 12.54
CA PHE A 25 5.81 -0.51 12.99
C PHE A 25 4.31 -0.73 12.78
N ASP A 26 3.94 -1.09 11.56
CA ASP A 26 2.55 -1.31 11.16
C ASP A 26 1.84 -2.40 11.98
N SER A 27 2.56 -3.51 12.23
CA SER A 27 2.06 -4.61 13.08
C SER A 27 1.95 -4.20 14.55
N SER A 28 2.86 -3.35 15.05
CA SER A 28 2.82 -2.87 16.44
C SER A 28 1.65 -1.93 16.71
N GLU A 29 1.25 -1.16 15.69
CA GLU A 29 0.06 -0.30 15.74
C GLU A 29 -1.25 -1.09 15.48
N GLY A 30 -1.13 -2.36 15.06
CA GLY A 30 -2.27 -3.27 14.87
C GLY A 30 -3.03 -3.11 13.56
N TYR A 31 -2.46 -2.42 12.56
CA TYR A 31 -3.13 -2.17 11.28
C TYR A 31 -3.04 -3.33 10.29
N ASP A 32 -1.90 -4.02 10.22
CA ASP A 32 -1.61 -5.03 9.20
C ASP A 32 -1.98 -4.53 7.78
N THR A 33 -1.45 -3.36 7.42
CA THR A 33 -1.74 -2.64 6.17
C THR A 33 -1.51 -3.52 4.94
N ALA A 34 -0.50 -4.41 4.98
CA ALA A 34 -0.29 -5.40 3.92
C ALA A 34 -1.47 -6.38 3.80
N GLY A 35 -1.93 -6.95 4.92
CA GLY A 35 -3.07 -7.85 4.95
C GLY A 35 -4.39 -7.17 4.59
N PHE A 36 -4.58 -5.92 5.04
CA PHE A 36 -5.72 -5.09 4.64
C PHE A 36 -5.74 -4.86 3.12
N LEU A 37 -4.62 -4.43 2.54
CA LEU A 37 -4.51 -4.22 1.09
C LEU A 37 -4.74 -5.53 0.32
N ALA A 38 -4.16 -6.65 0.77
CA ALA A 38 -4.33 -7.95 0.12
C ALA A 38 -5.79 -8.42 0.02
N ARG A 39 -6.67 -7.97 0.93
CA ARG A 39 -8.12 -8.28 0.87
C ARG A 39 -8.86 -7.40 -0.13
N LEU A 40 -8.32 -6.25 -0.48
CA LEU A 40 -8.91 -5.29 -1.42
C LEU A 40 -8.44 -5.55 -2.86
N VAL A 41 -7.21 -6.01 -3.04
CA VAL A 41 -6.64 -6.29 -4.35
C VAL A 41 -7.40 -7.45 -5.00
N GLN A 42 -8.04 -7.15 -6.12
CA GLN A 42 -8.65 -8.17 -6.96
C GLN A 42 -7.55 -8.88 -7.77
N SER A 43 -6.86 -9.83 -7.13
CA SER A 43 -5.86 -10.67 -7.78
C SER A 43 -6.51 -11.89 -8.43
N SER A 44 -5.90 -12.39 -9.49
CA SER A 44 -6.28 -13.63 -10.16
C SER A 44 -5.06 -14.21 -10.87
N GLU A 45 -4.91 -15.54 -10.82
CA GLU A 45 -3.74 -16.24 -11.38
C GLU A 45 -3.64 -16.10 -12.91
N VAL A 46 -4.70 -15.65 -13.57
CA VAL A 46 -4.73 -15.41 -15.03
C VAL A 46 -4.36 -13.97 -15.42
N LEU A 47 -4.15 -13.08 -14.45
CA LEU A 47 -3.73 -11.69 -14.73
C LEU A 47 -2.24 -11.64 -15.09
N SER A 48 -1.91 -10.84 -16.09
CA SER A 48 -0.52 -10.52 -16.43
C SER A 48 0.14 -9.69 -15.32
N GLU A 49 1.48 -9.69 -15.24
CA GLU A 49 2.20 -8.88 -14.23
C GLU A 49 1.78 -7.39 -14.26
N PRO A 50 1.65 -6.71 -15.42
CA PRO A 50 1.15 -5.34 -15.46
C PRO A 50 -0.29 -5.18 -14.95
N ASP A 51 -1.17 -6.15 -15.21
CA ASP A 51 -2.55 -6.09 -14.72
C ASP A 51 -2.61 -6.30 -13.20
N GLN A 52 -1.70 -7.11 -12.66
CA GLN A 52 -1.55 -7.28 -11.20
C GLN A 52 -1.06 -5.98 -10.55
N GLU A 53 -0.05 -5.31 -11.13
CA GLU A 53 0.42 -3.99 -10.67
C GLU A 53 -0.71 -2.96 -10.69
N LEU A 54 -1.50 -2.93 -11.78
CA LEU A 54 -2.64 -2.04 -11.91
C LEU A 54 -3.72 -2.33 -10.86
N ALA A 55 -4.01 -3.59 -10.59
CA ALA A 55 -4.98 -3.98 -9.57
C ALA A 55 -4.55 -3.55 -8.15
N VAL A 56 -3.25 -3.63 -7.86
CA VAL A 56 -2.67 -3.09 -6.61
C VAL A 56 -2.84 -1.58 -6.56
N GLU A 57 -2.47 -0.86 -7.62
CA GLU A 57 -2.59 0.59 -7.68
C GLU A 57 -4.04 1.06 -7.47
N GLN A 58 -5.00 0.42 -8.14
CA GLN A 58 -6.43 0.73 -7.98
C GLN A 58 -6.93 0.47 -6.56
N ALA A 59 -6.45 -0.58 -5.89
CA ALA A 59 -6.80 -0.87 -4.51
C ALA A 59 -6.24 0.19 -3.56
N VAL A 60 -4.98 0.61 -3.75
CA VAL A 60 -4.35 1.69 -2.98
C VAL A 60 -5.10 3.01 -3.16
N ASP A 61 -5.40 3.39 -4.41
CA ASP A 61 -6.13 4.62 -4.70
C ASP A 61 -7.55 4.60 -4.09
N SER A 62 -8.20 3.44 -4.10
CA SER A 62 -9.51 3.26 -3.45
C SER A 62 -9.44 3.47 -1.93
N VAL A 63 -8.34 3.08 -1.28
CA VAL A 63 -8.11 3.35 0.15
C VAL A 63 -7.92 4.84 0.40
N LEU A 64 -7.11 5.54 -0.41
CA LEU A 64 -6.85 6.97 -0.24
C LEU A 64 -8.09 7.84 -0.50
N LEU A 65 -8.94 7.43 -1.46
CA LEU A 65 -10.19 8.13 -1.78
C LEU A 65 -11.29 7.90 -0.73
N ASN A 66 -11.14 6.90 0.15
CA ASN A 66 -12.10 6.57 1.18
C ASN A 66 -12.09 7.62 2.30
N GLN A 67 -13.15 8.43 2.38
CA GLN A 67 -13.24 9.58 3.30
C GLN A 67 -12.94 9.24 4.78
N PRO A 68 -13.50 8.17 5.38
CA PRO A 68 -13.13 7.72 6.72
C PRO A 68 -11.64 7.44 6.96
N LEU A 69 -10.90 7.04 5.93
CA LEU A 69 -9.49 6.62 6.03
C LEU A 69 -8.52 7.72 5.58
N ARG A 70 -9.05 8.85 5.09
CA ARG A 70 -8.26 9.92 4.50
C ARG A 70 -7.29 10.51 5.54
N GLY A 71 -6.02 10.63 5.16
CA GLY A 71 -4.95 11.10 6.04
C GLY A 71 -4.40 10.06 7.02
N MET A 72 -4.99 8.85 7.10
CA MET A 72 -4.41 7.73 7.84
C MET A 72 -3.37 6.98 7.03
N TYR A 73 -3.56 6.92 5.71
CA TYR A 73 -2.69 6.19 4.79
C TYR A 73 -2.00 7.13 3.81
N LYS A 74 -0.89 6.65 3.25
CA LYS A 74 -0.15 7.24 2.15
C LYS A 74 0.20 6.16 1.12
N LYS A 75 0.19 6.53 -0.14
CA LYS A 75 0.71 5.76 -1.26
C LYS A 75 2.19 6.09 -1.43
N ILE A 76 3.02 5.06 -1.56
CA ILE A 76 4.45 5.19 -1.78
C ILE A 76 4.77 4.54 -3.12
N TYR A 77 5.48 5.26 -3.97
CA TYR A 77 6.01 4.77 -5.23
C TYR A 77 7.40 4.16 -5.02
N GLU A 78 7.80 3.24 -5.89
CA GLU A 78 9.12 2.60 -5.86
C GLU A 78 10.28 3.62 -5.90
N ASP A 79 10.10 4.75 -6.59
CA ASP A 79 11.07 5.85 -6.65
C ASP A 79 11.17 6.70 -5.36
N GLY A 80 10.35 6.37 -4.35
CA GLY A 80 10.29 7.08 -3.07
C GLY A 80 9.31 8.24 -3.03
N THR A 81 8.56 8.51 -4.10
CA THR A 81 7.50 9.52 -4.09
C THR A 81 6.36 9.11 -3.15
N GLU A 82 5.83 10.05 -2.37
CA GLU A 82 4.72 9.80 -1.44
C GLU A 82 3.49 10.67 -1.79
N VAL A 83 2.30 10.09 -1.71
CA VAL A 83 1.00 10.76 -1.94
C VAL A 83 0.03 10.45 -0.80
N LEU A 84 -0.68 11.47 -0.32
CA LEU A 84 -1.66 11.40 0.78
C LEU A 84 -3.11 11.33 0.28
#